data_AF-A0A368TGN7-F1
#
_entry.id   AF-A0A368TGN7-F1
#
_cell.length_a   1.000
_cell.length_b   1.000
_cell.length_c   1.000
_cell.angle_alpha   90.00
_cell.angle_beta   90.00
_cell.angle_gamma   90.00
#
_symmetry.space_group_name_H-M   'P 1'
#
loop_
_entity.id
_entity.type
_entity.pdbx_description
1 polymer ?
#
loop_
_entity_poly.entity_id
_entity_poly.type
_entity_poly.pdbx_seq_one_letter_code
_entity_poly.pdbx_strand_id
1 'polypeptide(L)'
;MDGIEQMQKLANEINYSETTFIFNSADPESDFEIRIFTIKFELPFAGHPILGTAYSIMNLFDIWPEKKNILKLKTKAVEVSATVDVVYECS
;
A
#
# COMPACT_ATOMS: atom_id res chain seq x y z
N MET A 1 13.27 1.52 17.82
CA MET A 1 13.69 0.30 17.11
C MET A 1 12.77 0.15 15.94
N ASP A 2 13.29 0.34 14.74
CA ASP A 2 12.52 0.25 13.50
C ASP A 2 12.16 -1.22 13.27
N GLY A 3 10.87 -1.57 13.16
CA GLY A 3 10.34 -2.96 13.15
C GLY A 3 10.70 -3.78 11.91
N ILE A 4 11.77 -3.39 11.20
CA ILE A 4 12.18 -3.93 9.90
C ILE A 4 12.47 -5.42 9.97
N GLU A 5 13.24 -5.85 10.96
CA GLU A 5 13.60 -7.26 11.11
C GLU A 5 12.37 -8.14 11.35
N GLN A 6 11.36 -7.63 12.07
CA GLN A 6 10.12 -8.34 12.33
C GLN A 6 9.28 -8.46 11.05
N MET A 7 9.13 -7.37 10.30
CA MET A 7 8.45 -7.38 9.01
C MET A 7 9.15 -8.31 8.01
N GLN A 8 10.48 -8.31 7.97
CA GLN A 8 11.25 -9.19 7.08
C GLN A 8 11.08 -10.66 7.45
N LYS A 9 11.10 -10.98 8.75
CA LYS A 9 10.81 -12.34 9.24
C LYS A 9 9.41 -12.77 8.87
N LEU A 10 8.42 -11.92 9.09
CA LEU A 10 7.03 -12.22 8.75
C LEU A 10 6.82 -12.38 7.24
N ALA A 11 7.42 -11.53 6.41
CA ALA A 11 7.39 -11.67 4.96
C ALA A 11 8.05 -12.98 4.49
N ASN A 12 9.13 -13.40 5.16
CA ASN A 12 9.78 -14.69 4.90
C ASN A 12 8.89 -15.88 5.31
N GLU A 13 8.22 -15.80 6.46
CA GLU A 13 7.30 -16.84 6.96
C GLU A 13 6.05 -16.98 6.09
N ILE A 14 5.49 -15.86 5.61
CA ILE A 14 4.32 -15.83 4.72
C ILE A 14 4.66 -16.40 3.33
N ASN A 15 5.90 -16.21 2.87
CA ASN A 15 6.45 -16.80 1.64
C ASN A 15 5.68 -16.45 0.35
N TYR A 16 5.12 -15.24 0.25
CA TYR A 16 4.65 -14.67 -1.01
C TYR A 16 5.74 -13.87 -1.71
N SER A 17 5.59 -13.66 -3.02
CA SER A 17 6.54 -12.86 -3.83
C SER A 17 6.77 -11.48 -3.23
N GLU A 18 5.70 -10.82 -2.78
CA GLU A 18 5.73 -9.56 -2.07
C GLU A 18 4.71 -9.55 -0.91
N THR A 19 5.06 -8.88 0.17
CA THR A 19 4.18 -8.59 1.31
C THR A 19 4.21 -7.09 1.57
N THR A 20 3.05 -6.48 1.74
CA THR A 20 2.92 -5.04 2.01
C THR A 20 2.41 -4.82 3.43
N PHE A 21 3.11 -3.95 4.18
CA PHE A 21 2.73 -3.50 5.51
C PHE A 21 2.23 -2.06 5.42
N ILE A 22 1.12 -1.77 6.08
CA ILE A 22 0.43 -0.47 6.03
C ILE A 22 0.52 0.18 7.41
N PHE A 23 0.85 1.46 7.43
CA PHE A 23 1.00 2.28 8.62
C PHE A 23 0.21 3.57 8.49
N ASN A 24 -0.20 4.13 9.62
CA ASN A 24 -0.67 5.52 9.65
C ASN A 24 0.49 6.42 9.20
N SER A 25 0.19 7.35 8.30
CA SER A 25 1.17 8.34 7.88
C SER A 25 1.39 9.36 9.00
N ALA A 26 2.66 9.67 9.30
CA ALA A 26 3.03 10.82 10.12
C ALA A 26 3.09 12.13 9.30
N ASP A 27 3.05 12.00 7.97
CA ASP A 27 3.09 13.10 7.02
C ASP A 27 1.66 13.51 6.64
N PRO A 28 1.23 14.76 6.92
CA PRO A 28 -0.13 15.19 6.62
C PRO A 28 -0.45 15.22 5.13
N GLU A 29 0.56 15.18 4.25
CA GLU A 29 0.35 15.10 2.80
C GLU A 29 0.10 13.67 2.30
N SER A 30 0.33 12.64 3.12
CA SER A 30 0.12 11.24 2.78
C SER A 30 -0.98 10.61 3.63
N ASP A 31 -1.83 9.78 3.02
CA ASP A 31 -2.90 9.08 3.74
C ASP A 31 -2.36 7.90 4.55
N PHE A 32 -1.47 7.11 3.92
CA PHE A 32 -0.85 5.95 4.55
C PHE A 32 0.62 5.85 4.14
N GLU A 33 1.42 5.28 5.03
CA GLU A 33 2.76 4.82 4.71
C GLU A 33 2.75 3.32 4.46
N ILE A 34 3.44 2.87 3.42
CA ILE A 34 3.51 1.48 3.04
C ILE A 34 4.95 1.02 2.88
N ARG A 35 5.21 -0.21 3.34
CA ARG A 35 6.51 -0.87 3.20
C ARG A 35 6.33 -2.19 2.50
N ILE A 36 7.18 -2.46 1.51
CA ILE A 36 7.04 -3.61 0.63
C ILE A 36 8.25 -4.51 0.86
N PHE A 37 8.00 -5.78 1.15
CA PHE A 37 9.05 -6.75 1.41
C PHE A 37 8.91 -7.91 0.44
N THR A 38 10.05 -8.35 -0.09
CA THR A 38 10.19 -9.72 -0.60
C THR A 38 10.55 -10.65 0.56
N ILE A 39 10.63 -11.95 0.29
CA ILE A 39 11.16 -12.94 1.24
C ILE A 39 12.60 -12.68 1.72
N LYS A 40 13.36 -11.81 1.03
CA LYS A 40 14.79 -11.59 1.29
C LYS A 40 15.12 -10.17 1.76
N PHE A 41 14.43 -9.17 1.23
CA PHE A 41 14.74 -7.77 1.52
C PHE A 41 13.53 -6.86 1.26
N GLU A 42 13.60 -5.66 1.83
CA GLU A 42 12.65 -4.58 1.59
C GLU A 42 12.86 -3.93 0.22
N LEU A 43 11.79 -3.83 -0.56
CA LEU A 43 11.76 -3.08 -1.80
C LEU A 43 11.46 -1.60 -1.54
N PRO A 44 12.19 -0.69 -2.22
CA PRO A 44 11.90 0.74 -2.13
C PRO A 44 10.55 1.11 -2.79
N PHE A 45 10.14 0.36 -3.81
CA PHE A 45 8.93 0.57 -4.61
C PHE A 45 8.57 -0.71 -5.39
N ALA A 46 7.28 -0.96 -5.60
CA ALA A 46 6.79 -1.96 -6.54
C ALA A 46 5.38 -1.59 -7.02
N GLY A 47 5.13 -1.61 -8.33
CA GLY A 47 3.87 -1.10 -8.90
C GLY A 47 2.64 -1.95 -8.54
N HIS A 48 2.63 -3.23 -8.89
CA HIS A 48 1.47 -4.10 -8.63
C HIS A 48 1.15 -4.27 -7.13
N PRO A 49 2.12 -4.34 -6.19
CA PRO A 49 1.80 -4.38 -4.77
C PRO A 49 1.16 -3.07 -4.28
N ILE A 50 1.57 -1.91 -4.81
CA ILE A 50 0.94 -0.62 -4.48
C ILE A 50 -0.52 -0.60 -4.93
N LEU A 51 -0.80 -1.04 -6.16
CA LEU A 51 -2.18 -1.09 -6.68
C LEU A 51 -3.07 -2.02 -5.84
N GLY A 52 -2.59 -3.24 -5.54
CA GLY A 52 -3.31 -4.19 -4.69
C GLY A 52 -3.53 -3.66 -3.27
N THR A 53 -2.55 -2.93 -2.73
CA THR A 53 -2.63 -2.30 -1.41
C THR A 53 -3.66 -1.17 -1.40
N ALA A 54 -3.64 -0.28 -2.39
CA ALA A 54 -4.62 0.79 -2.52
C ALA A 54 -6.05 0.24 -2.58
N TYR A 55 -6.27 -0.78 -3.41
CA TYR A 55 -7.56 -1.46 -3.49
C TYR A 55 -7.97 -2.09 -2.14
N SER A 56 -7.05 -2.75 -1.45
CA SER A 56 -7.32 -3.36 -0.15
C SER A 56 -7.68 -2.32 0.91
N ILE A 57 -6.96 -1.20 0.97
CA ILE A 57 -7.25 -0.08 1.88
C ILE A 57 -8.64 0.48 1.61
N MET A 58 -8.98 0.75 0.35
CA MET A 58 -10.29 1.30 0.00
C MET A 58 -11.43 0.38 0.43
N ASN A 59 -11.29 -0.94 0.22
CA ASN A 59 -12.28 -1.93 0.66
C ASN A 59 -12.38 -2.03 2.19
N LEU A 60 -11.24 -2.13 2.89
CA LEU A 60 -11.22 -2.34 4.34
C LEU A 60 -11.75 -1.14 5.13
N PHE A 61 -11.54 0.07 4.62
CA PHE A 61 -11.94 1.30 5.29
C PHE A 61 -13.17 1.99 4.66
N ASP A 62 -13.81 1.34 3.69
CA ASP A 62 -14.99 1.88 2.98
C ASP A 62 -14.73 3.28 2.38
N ILE A 63 -13.54 3.47 1.80
CA ILE A 63 -13.05 4.71 1.17
C ILE A 63 -13.27 4.59 -0.34
N TRP A 64 -14.53 4.51 -0.75
CA TRP A 64 -14.89 4.41 -2.15
C TRP A 64 -14.93 5.79 -2.83
N PRO A 65 -14.93 5.84 -4.18
CA PRO A 65 -14.78 7.07 -4.94
C PRO A 65 -15.81 8.17 -4.64
N GLU A 66 -17.00 7.82 -4.12
CA GLU A 66 -17.98 8.80 -3.64
C GLU A 66 -17.46 9.65 -2.45
N LYS A 67 -16.53 9.10 -1.66
CA LYS A 67 -15.92 9.75 -0.50
C LYS A 67 -14.54 10.30 -0.81
N LYS A 68 -13.70 9.51 -1.49
CA LYS A 68 -12.35 9.87 -1.89
C LYS A 68 -11.87 8.91 -2.99
N ASN A 69 -11.57 9.45 -4.17
CA ASN A 69 -11.13 8.67 -5.32
C ASN A 69 -9.60 8.64 -5.51
N ILE A 70 -8.84 9.46 -4.76
CA ILE A 70 -7.38 9.52 -4.80
C ILE A 70 -6.83 9.14 -3.42
N LEU A 71 -5.98 8.13 -3.36
CA LEU A 71 -5.27 7.71 -2.15
C LEU A 71 -3.79 8.03 -2.28
N LYS A 72 -3.25 8.86 -1.39
CA LYS A 72 -1.82 9.20 -1.37
C LYS A 72 -1.06 8.24 -0.48
N LEU A 73 -0.15 7.47 -1.06
CA LEU A 73 0.62 6.43 -0.40
C LEU A 73 2.11 6.80 -0.38
N LYS A 74 2.69 6.87 0.81
CA LYS A 74 4.13 7.06 0.99
C LYS A 74 4.83 5.72 0.93
N THR A 75 5.76 5.55 0.01
CA THR A 75 6.67 4.40 -0.02
C THR A 75 8.05 4.82 0.48
N LYS A 76 8.96 3.85 0.64
CA LYS A 76 10.34 4.11 1.03
C LYS A 76 11.11 4.98 0.03
N ALA A 77 10.81 4.90 -1.27
CA ALA A 77 11.47 5.73 -2.28
C ALA A 77 10.68 6.99 -2.68
N VAL A 78 9.35 6.90 -2.76
CA VAL A 78 8.54 7.93 -3.41
C VAL A 78 7.10 7.96 -2.88
N GLU A 79 6.47 9.13 -2.90
CA GLU A 79 5.04 9.28 -2.67
C GLU A 79 4.27 9.04 -3.97
N VAL A 80 3.23 8.22 -3.91
CA VAL A 80 2.44 7.79 -5.08
C VAL A 80 0.97 8.06 -4.80
N SER A 81 0.30 8.70 -5.75
CA SER A 81 -1.16 8.84 -5.73
C SER A 81 -1.80 7.71 -6.54
N ALA A 82 -2.62 6.88 -5.90
CA ALA A 82 -3.42 5.87 -6.55
C ALA A 82 -4.85 6.41 -6.75
N THR A 83 -5.31 6.45 -8.00
CA THR A 83 -6.67 6.87 -8.34
C THR A 83 -7.52 5.65 -8.68
N VAL A 84 -8.73 5.60 -8.14
CA VAL A 84 -9.73 4.59 -8.50
C VAL A 84 -10.95 5.29 -9.07
N ASP A 85 -11.20 5.01 -10.35
CA ASP A 85 -12.37 5.49 -11.07
C ASP A 85 -13.38 4.35 -11.23
N VAL A 86 -14.64 4.58 -10.87
CA VAL A 86 -15.73 3.65 -11.15
C VAL A 86 -16.17 3.87 -12.58
N VAL A 87 -15.86 2.91 -13.46
CA VAL A 87 -16.36 2.92 -14.83
C VAL A 87 -17.72 2.24 -14.84
N TYR A 88 -18.78 3.04 -15.01
CA TYR A 88 -20.11 2.50 -15.30
C TYR A 88 -20.17 2.12 -16.78
N GLU A 89 -20.22 0.83 -17.08
CA GLU A 89 -20.57 0.38 -18.43
C GLU A 89 -22.08 0.61 -18.61
N CYS A 90 -22.43 1.57 -19.48
CA CYS A 90 -23.81 1.75 -19.93
C CYS A 90 -24.14 0.55 -20.84
N SER A 91 -25.02 -0.33 -20.36
CA SER A 91 -25.63 -1.40 -21.18
C SER A 91 -26.75 -0.84 -22.05
#